data_AF-A0A2A2TN15-F1
#
_entry.id   AF-A0A2A2TN15-F1
#
_cell.length_a   1.000
_cell.length_b   1.000
_cell.length_c   1.000
_cell.angle_alpha   90.00
_cell.angle_beta   90.00
_cell.angle_gamma   90.00
#
_symmetry.space_group_name_H-M   'P 1'
#
loop_
_entity.id
_entity.type
_entity.pdbx_description
1 polymer ?
#
loop_
_entity_poly.entity_id
_entity_poly.type
_entity_poly.pdbx_seq_one_letter_code
_entity_poly.pdbx_strand_id
1 'polypeptide(L)'
;MAHTTTQLVSVEQLKQELLPRMLEIEEQLHAPETQAKFNNSTNPIVKANFVKFRLNYSTQIAKIQNAILENIATKLQQLEPQLQKALNNLDSELQSLENDVAILNGIKTVTNLVSQILNFI
;
A
#
# COMPACT_ATOMS: atom_id res chain seq x y z
N MET A 1 -33.60 13.78 10.61
CA MET A 1 -32.20 13.54 11.05
C MET A 1 -31.62 12.52 10.09
N ALA A 2 -30.77 12.95 9.17
CA ALA A 2 -30.19 12.07 8.14
C ALA A 2 -28.94 11.40 8.72
N HIS A 3 -28.96 10.08 8.84
CA HIS A 3 -27.77 9.29 9.14
C HIS A 3 -26.90 9.25 7.89
N THR A 4 -25.85 10.07 7.86
CA THR A 4 -24.79 9.91 6.86
C THR A 4 -23.99 8.68 7.25
N THR A 5 -24.33 7.53 6.67
CA THR A 5 -23.51 6.33 6.73
C THR A 5 -22.17 6.68 6.09
N THR A 6 -21.16 6.97 6.89
CA THR A 6 -19.77 7.07 6.44
C THR A 6 -19.41 5.71 5.88
N GLN A 7 -19.53 5.52 4.56
CA GLN A 7 -18.98 4.35 3.89
C GLN A 7 -17.47 4.36 4.14
N LEU A 8 -17.01 3.36 4.88
CA LEU A 8 -15.58 3.08 5.03
C LEU A 8 -15.01 2.79 3.64
N VAL A 9 -14.18 3.71 3.14
CA VAL A 9 -13.43 3.53 1.89
C VAL A 9 -12.49 2.33 2.07
N SER A 10 -12.49 1.41 1.10
CA SER A 10 -11.59 0.25 1.18
C SER A 10 -10.14 0.66 0.95
N VAL A 11 -9.18 -0.11 1.49
CA VAL A 11 -7.74 0.09 1.24
C VAL A 11 -7.42 0.06 -0.25
N GLU A 12 -8.16 -0.75 -1.03
CA GLU A 12 -7.99 -0.84 -2.48
C GLU A 12 -8.47 0.43 -3.20
N GLN A 13 -9.61 0.99 -2.79
CA GLN A 13 -10.09 2.28 -3.32
C GLN A 13 -9.14 3.42 -2.97
N LEU A 14 -8.55 3.40 -1.76
CA LEU A 14 -7.50 4.34 -1.37
C LEU A 14 -6.28 4.20 -2.29
N LYS A 15 -5.83 2.98 -2.58
CA LYS A 15 -4.64 2.70 -3.40
C LYS A 15 -4.82 3.09 -4.88
N GLN A 16 -5.97 2.76 -5.47
CA GLN A 16 -6.17 2.84 -6.93
C GLN A 16 -6.67 4.19 -7.42
N GLU A 17 -7.43 4.94 -6.61
CA GLU A 17 -8.11 6.15 -7.07
C GLU A 17 -7.73 7.39 -6.25
N LEU A 18 -7.85 7.29 -4.92
CA LEU A 18 -7.71 8.47 -4.07
C LEU A 18 -6.27 8.88 -3.84
N LEU A 19 -5.36 7.94 -3.56
CA LEU A 19 -3.95 8.25 -3.33
C LEU A 19 -3.28 8.86 -4.56
N PRO A 20 -3.43 8.35 -5.81
CA PRO A 20 -2.88 8.99 -7.00
C PRO A 20 -3.34 10.44 -7.16
N ARG A 21 -4.64 10.69 -6.97
CA ARG A 21 -5.20 12.04 -7.04
C ARG A 21 -4.66 12.95 -5.93
N MET A 22 -4.46 12.41 -4.73
CA MET A 22 -3.86 13.18 -3.63
C MET A 22 -2.41 13.53 -3.92
N LEU A 23 -1.64 12.62 -4.52
CA LEU A 23 -0.26 12.88 -4.93
C LEU A 23 -0.18 13.93 -6.04
N GLU A 24 -1.09 13.90 -7.02
CA GLU A 24 -1.18 14.94 -8.05
C GLU A 24 -1.45 16.32 -7.44
N ILE A 25 -2.39 16.40 -6.48
CA ILE A 25 -2.68 17.65 -5.75
C ILE A 25 -1.45 18.07 -4.94
N GLU A 26 -0.75 17.15 -4.28
CA GLU A 26 0.46 17.45 -3.54
C GLU A 26 1.56 18.02 -4.46
N GLU A 27 1.73 17.46 -5.66
CA GLU A 27 2.65 17.97 -6.67
C GLU A 27 2.27 19.40 -7.08
N GLN A 28 0.99 19.65 -7.39
CA GLN A 28 0.48 20.99 -7.72
C GLN A 28 0.69 21.99 -6.57
N LEU A 29 0.54 21.55 -5.32
CA LEU A 29 0.79 22.38 -4.15
C LEU A 29 2.28 22.72 -4.00
N HIS A 30 3.19 21.84 -4.44
CA HIS A 30 4.64 22.07 -4.42
C HIS A 30 5.18 22.73 -5.69
N ALA A 31 4.36 22.87 -6.74
CA ALA A 31 4.75 23.50 -7.99
C ALA A 31 5.27 24.94 -7.78
N PRO A 32 6.31 25.37 -8.52
CA PRO A 32 6.91 26.70 -8.37
C PRO A 32 5.93 27.85 -8.51
N GLU A 33 4.94 27.73 -9.40
CA GLU A 33 3.91 28.76 -9.62
C GLU A 33 3.01 28.94 -8.40
N THR A 34 2.55 27.82 -7.81
CA THR A 34 1.76 27.82 -6.57
C THR A 34 2.60 28.40 -5.42
N GLN A 35 3.86 27.98 -5.30
CA GLN A 35 4.77 28.52 -4.29
C GLN A 35 4.97 30.03 -4.45
N ALA A 36 5.24 30.50 -5.66
CA ALA A 36 5.42 31.92 -5.96
C ALA A 36 4.17 32.74 -5.60
N LYS A 37 2.98 32.24 -5.94
CA LYS A 37 1.70 32.91 -5.62
C LYS A 37 1.53 33.16 -4.13
N PHE A 38 1.80 32.16 -3.28
CA PHE A 38 1.65 32.30 -1.84
C PHE A 38 2.86 32.97 -1.15
N ASN A 39 4.06 32.86 -1.72
CA ASN A 39 5.26 33.54 -1.22
C ASN A 39 5.20 35.05 -1.44
N ASN A 40 4.62 35.48 -2.57
CA ASN A 40 4.45 36.88 -2.95
C ASN A 40 3.15 37.50 -2.39
N SER A 41 2.34 36.74 -1.65
CA SER A 41 1.15 37.26 -0.97
C SER A 41 1.56 38.31 0.07
N THR A 42 0.99 39.51 -0.03
CA THR A 42 1.18 40.59 0.95
C THR A 42 0.44 40.32 2.26
N ASN A 43 -0.50 39.36 2.27
CA ASN A 43 -1.21 38.95 3.47
C ASN A 43 -0.43 37.83 4.21
N PRO A 44 0.11 38.12 5.42
CA PRO A 44 0.91 37.15 6.18
C PRO A 44 0.08 35.96 6.69
N ILE A 45 -1.21 36.16 6.96
CA ILE A 45 -2.12 35.10 7.42
C ILE A 45 -2.33 34.08 6.30
N VAL A 46 -2.52 34.55 5.06
CA VAL A 46 -2.69 33.68 3.89
C VAL A 46 -1.44 32.83 3.67
N LYS A 47 -0.25 33.43 3.77
CA LYS A 47 1.03 32.71 3.65
C LYS A 47 1.20 31.65 4.74
N ALA A 48 0.94 32.01 6.00
CA ALA A 48 1.02 31.07 7.12
C ALA A 48 0.04 29.90 6.99
N ASN A 49 -1.21 30.20 6.60
CA ASN A 49 -2.24 29.18 6.38
C ASN A 49 -1.88 28.22 5.25
N PHE A 50 -1.36 28.73 4.12
CA PHE A 50 -0.92 27.89 3.02
C PHE A 50 0.16 26.89 3.45
N VAL A 51 1.20 27.36 4.13
CA VAL A 51 2.28 26.50 4.64
C VAL A 51 1.72 25.44 5.59
N LYS A 52 0.86 25.84 6.53
CA LYS A 52 0.22 24.94 7.49
C LYS A 52 -0.63 23.88 6.80
N PHE A 53 -1.49 24.27 5.86
CA PHE A 53 -2.38 23.34 5.17
C PHE A 53 -1.60 22.37 4.27
N ARG A 54 -0.58 22.85 3.56
CA ARG A 54 0.29 21.99 2.75
C ARG A 54 0.99 20.93 3.63
N LEU A 55 1.58 21.36 4.75
CA LEU A 55 2.23 20.42 5.68
C LEU A 55 1.26 19.38 6.24
N ASN A 56 0.05 19.81 6.62
CA ASN A 56 -0.99 18.90 7.09
C ASN A 56 -1.38 17.91 5.98
N TYR A 57 -1.58 18.39 4.76
CA TYR A 57 -1.93 17.55 3.61
C TYR A 57 -0.87 16.47 3.34
N SER A 58 0.40 16.85 3.26
CA SER A 58 1.53 15.92 3.11
C SER A 58 1.60 14.90 4.26
N THR A 59 1.36 15.35 5.50
CA THR A 59 1.34 14.46 6.67
C THR A 59 0.23 13.41 6.56
N GLN A 60 -0.94 13.80 6.05
CA GLN A 60 -2.07 12.89 5.88
C GLN A 60 -1.81 11.89 4.74
N ILE A 61 -1.17 12.29 3.64
CA ILE A 61 -0.71 11.38 2.58
C ILE A 61 0.27 10.34 3.15
N ALA A 62 1.27 10.79 3.91
CA ALA A 62 2.26 9.89 4.51
C ALA A 62 1.59 8.87 5.45
N LYS A 63 0.60 9.26 6.23
CA LYS A 63 -0.18 8.33 7.08
C LYS A 63 -0.92 7.27 6.26
N ILE A 64 -1.53 7.66 5.14
CA ILE A 64 -2.23 6.72 4.25
C ILE A 64 -1.24 5.74 3.63
N GLN A 65 -0.12 6.24 3.11
CA GLN A 65 0.94 5.40 2.54
C GLN A 65 1.50 4.42 3.58
N ASN A 66 1.77 4.87 4.80
CA ASN A 66 2.21 4.01 5.88
C ASN A 66 1.18 2.94 6.23
N ALA A 67 -0.11 3.29 6.32
CA ALA A 67 -1.17 2.33 6.59
C ALA A 67 -1.29 1.26 5.47
N ILE A 68 -1.08 1.64 4.20
CA ILE A 68 -1.02 0.70 3.08
C ILE A 68 0.19 -0.23 3.23
N LEU A 69 1.37 0.31 3.54
CA LEU A 69 2.60 -0.47 3.74
C LEU A 69 2.47 -1.44 4.93
N GLU A 70 1.89 -1.01 6.04
CA GLU A 70 1.61 -1.85 7.21
C GLU A 70 0.64 -3.00 6.88
N ASN A 71 -0.38 -2.71 6.05
CA ASN A 71 -1.30 -3.75 5.58
C ASN A 71 -0.58 -4.80 4.71
N ILE A 72 0.29 -4.37 3.81
CA ILE A 72 1.11 -5.25 2.97
C ILE A 72 2.05 -6.08 3.85
N ALA A 73 2.77 -5.44 4.78
CA ALA A 73 3.69 -6.12 5.69
C ALA A 73 2.98 -7.21 6.52
N THR A 74 1.78 -6.90 7.04
CA THR A 74 0.97 -7.85 7.80
C THR A 74 0.58 -9.06 6.95
N LYS A 75 0.16 -8.85 5.69
CA LYS A 75 -0.20 -9.94 4.76
C LYS A 75 1.01 -10.80 4.42
N LEU A 76 2.18 -10.19 4.21
CA LEU A 76 3.42 -10.92 3.95
C LEU A 76 3.82 -11.80 5.15
N GLN A 77 3.74 -11.27 6.37
CA GLN A 77 3.99 -12.04 7.60
C GLN A 77 3.04 -13.23 7.76
N GLN A 78 1.80 -13.13 7.29
CA GLN A 78 0.84 -14.25 7.32
C GLN A 78 1.14 -15.34 6.28
N LEU A 79 1.77 -14.97 5.15
CA LEU A 79 2.14 -15.91 4.10
C LEU A 79 3.48 -16.61 4.37
N GLU A 80 4.41 -15.96 5.06
CA GLU A 80 5.73 -16.51 5.41
C GLU A 80 5.69 -17.93 6.00
N PRO A 81 4.92 -18.23 7.07
CA PRO A 81 4.87 -19.59 7.62
C PRO A 81 4.25 -20.60 6.66
N GLN A 82 3.33 -20.17 5.80
CA GLN A 82 2.70 -21.04 4.80
C GLN A 82 3.70 -21.41 3.70
N LEU A 83 4.48 -20.44 3.24
CA LEU A 83 5.54 -20.65 2.25
C LEU A 83 6.63 -21.56 2.82
N GLN A 84 7.08 -21.32 4.05
CA GLN A 84 8.07 -22.17 4.70
C GLN A 84 7.58 -23.62 4.84
N LYS A 85 6.33 -23.81 5.23
CA LYS A 85 5.73 -25.15 5.31
C LYS A 85 5.65 -25.83 3.95
N ALA A 86 5.23 -25.11 2.91
CA ALA A 86 5.16 -25.65 1.55
C ALA A 86 6.53 -26.07 1.01
N LEU A 87 7.58 -25.28 1.29
CA LEU A 87 8.96 -25.61 0.93
C LEU A 87 9.45 -26.85 1.68
N ASN A 88 9.22 -26.95 2.99
CA ASN A 88 9.64 -28.11 3.76
C ASN A 88 8.93 -29.40 3.30
N ASN A 89 7.65 -29.31 2.95
CA ASN A 89 6.91 -30.44 2.41
C ASN A 89 7.47 -30.88 1.05
N LEU A 90 7.73 -29.92 0.16
CA LEU A 90 8.32 -30.21 -1.14
C LEU A 90 9.71 -30.84 -1.01
N ASP A 91 10.55 -30.36 -0.08
CA ASP A 91 11.86 -30.95 0.19
C ASP A 91 11.73 -32.40 0.67
N SER A 92 10.79 -32.68 1.58
CA SER A 92 10.49 -34.04 2.03
C SER A 92 10.01 -34.95 0.89
N GLU A 93 9.17 -34.45 -0.01
CA GLU A 93 8.69 -35.20 -1.18
C GLU A 93 9.81 -35.46 -2.20
N LEU A 94 10.72 -34.48 -2.38
CA LEU A 94 11.91 -34.63 -3.23
C LEU A 94 12.91 -35.64 -2.64
N GLN A 95 13.03 -35.73 -1.31
CA GLN A 95 13.89 -36.71 -0.67
C GLN A 95 13.32 -38.13 -0.74
N SER A 96 11.99 -38.28 -0.68
CA SER A 96 11.37 -39.61 -0.79
C SER A 96 11.44 -40.16 -2.22
N LEU A 97 11.48 -39.30 -3.26
CA LEU A 97 11.55 -39.71 -4.68
C LEU A 97 10.49 -40.75 -5.11
N GLU A 98 9.46 -40.96 -4.29
CA GLU A 98 8.52 -42.07 -4.42
C GLU A 98 7.27 -41.68 -5.22
N ASN A 99 7.00 -40.38 -5.39
CA ASN A 99 5.73 -39.92 -5.93
C ASN A 99 5.85 -38.62 -6.74
N ASP A 100 6.02 -38.76 -8.05
CA ASP A 100 6.06 -37.64 -9.01
C ASP A 100 4.83 -36.72 -8.90
N VAL A 101 3.65 -37.27 -8.59
CA VAL A 101 2.41 -36.48 -8.45
C VAL A 101 2.46 -35.62 -7.19
N ALA A 102 3.02 -36.12 -6.09
CA ALA A 102 3.19 -35.35 -4.86
C ALA A 102 4.13 -34.15 -5.12
N ILE A 103 5.30 -34.41 -5.71
CA ILE A 103 6.29 -33.38 -6.08
C ILE A 103 5.65 -32.29 -6.96
N LEU A 104 4.89 -32.67 -8.00
CA LEU A 104 4.18 -31.71 -8.85
C LEU A 104 3.17 -30.85 -8.08
N ASN A 105 2.47 -31.43 -7.11
CA ASN A 105 1.54 -30.69 -6.24
C ASN A 105 2.27 -29.75 -5.28
N GLY A 106 3.42 -30.15 -4.74
CA GLY A 106 4.28 -29.30 -3.92
C GLY A 106 4.77 -28.08 -4.70
N ILE A 107 5.30 -28.29 -5.92
CA ILE A 107 5.73 -27.21 -6.83
C ILE A 107 4.57 -26.25 -7.11
N LYS A 108 3.38 -26.77 -7.45
CA LYS A 108 2.19 -25.95 -7.69
C LYS A 108 1.82 -25.11 -6.48
N THR A 109 1.88 -25.70 -5.28
CA THR A 109 1.55 -25.02 -4.03
C THR A 109 2.51 -23.87 -3.75
N VAL A 110 3.83 -24.11 -3.86
CA VAL A 110 4.86 -23.07 -3.71
C VAL A 110 4.66 -21.96 -4.74
N THR A 111 4.43 -22.31 -6.01
CA THR A 111 4.21 -21.35 -7.10
C THR A 111 3.00 -20.45 -6.85
N ASN A 112 1.91 -21.03 -6.34
CA ASN A 112 0.71 -20.27 -5.98
C ASN A 112 0.98 -19.28 -4.83
N LEU A 113 1.71 -19.71 -3.80
CA LEU A 113 2.05 -18.83 -2.66
C LEU A 113 2.96 -17.67 -3.10
N VAL A 114 3.95 -17.95 -3.97
CA VAL A 114 4.80 -16.90 -4.57
C VAL A 114 3.96 -15.92 -5.39
N SER A 115 3.00 -16.42 -6.16
CA SER A 115 2.10 -15.56 -6.94
C SER A 115 1.24 -14.66 -6.05
N GLN A 116 0.77 -15.17 -4.90
CA GLN A 116 0.03 -14.36 -3.92
C GLN A 116 0.90 -13.27 -3.30
N ILE A 117 2.16 -13.57 -2.98
CA ILE A 117 3.13 -12.58 -2.49
C ILE A 117 3.33 -11.46 -3.52
N LEU A 118 3.55 -11.81 -4.78
CA LEU A 118 3.75 -10.85 -5.86
C LEU A 118 2.53 -9.96 -6.09
N ASN A 119 1.31 -10.50 -5.95
CA ASN A 119 0.08 -9.72 -6.10
C ASN A 119 -0.17 -8.73 -4.96
N PHE A 120 0.48 -8.88 -3.80
CA PHE A 120 0.35 -7.96 -2.68
C PHE A 120 1.27 -6.74 -2.75
N ILE A 121 2.37 -6.85 -3.48
CA ILE A 121 3.38 -5.80 -3.66
C ILE A 121 2.92 -4.91 -4.83
#